data_AF-A0A4Y2HR31-F1
#
_entry.id   AF-A0A4Y2HR31-F1
#
_cell.length_a   1.000
_cell.length_b   1.000
_cell.length_c   1.000
_cell.angle_alpha   90.00
_cell.angle_beta   90.00
_cell.angle_gamma   90.00
#
_symmetry.space_group_name_H-M   'P 1'
#
loop_
_entity.id
_entity.type
_entity.pdbx_description
1 polymer ?
#
loop_
_entity_poly.entity_id
_entity_poly.type
_entity_poly.pdbx_seq_one_letter_code
_entity_poly.pdbx_strand_id
1 'polypeptide(L)'
;MFVRHDAVKRPLQAPYDGPYYVLRRTDKTFTIEKNGKESTINIDRVKPAFFENSHQSSAPTTASPPVTAPSSMQSVPEPSPSSPASPPNSSPPPYVTRSGRRVHFNPRYL
;
A
#
# COMPACT_ATOMS: atom_id res chain seq x y z
N MET A 1 3.19 -6.16 -17.54
CA MET A 1 1.86 -6.31 -16.90
C MET A 1 1.60 -7.78 -16.61
N PHE A 2 0.90 -8.12 -15.53
CA PHE A 2 0.46 -9.48 -15.23
C PHE A 2 -0.87 -9.80 -15.93
N VAL A 3 -1.12 -11.05 -16.32
CA VAL A 3 -2.34 -11.49 -17.02
C VAL A 3 -3.05 -12.62 -16.29
N ARG A 4 -4.36 -12.47 -16.07
CA ARG A 4 -5.20 -13.44 -15.36
C ARG A 4 -5.50 -14.65 -16.24
N HIS A 5 -5.23 -15.84 -15.73
CA HIS A 5 -5.70 -17.08 -16.33
C HIS A 5 -7.10 -17.40 -15.78
N ASP A 6 -8.07 -17.69 -16.64
CA ASP A 6 -9.49 -17.80 -16.25
C ASP A 6 -10.04 -19.23 -16.43
N ALA A 7 -9.23 -20.17 -16.94
CA ALA A 7 -9.57 -21.59 -16.94
C ALA A 7 -9.45 -22.21 -15.54
N VAL A 8 -9.96 -23.44 -15.40
CA VAL A 8 -9.83 -24.24 -14.18
C VAL A 8 -8.34 -24.44 -13.85
N LYS A 9 -7.96 -24.09 -12.61
CA LYS A 9 -6.57 -24.13 -12.13
C LYS A 9 -6.28 -25.41 -11.34
N ARG A 10 -5.03 -25.83 -11.35
CA ARG A 10 -4.53 -26.82 -10.40
C ARG A 10 -4.43 -26.17 -9.00
N PRO A 11 -4.53 -26.95 -7.91
CA PRO A 11 -4.26 -26.44 -6.56
C PRO A 11 -2.91 -25.71 -6.49
N LEU A 12 -2.87 -24.61 -5.73
CA LEU A 12 -1.70 -23.71 -5.55
C LEU A 12 -1.19 -23.01 -6.83
N GLN A 13 -1.83 -23.16 -7.99
CA GLN A 13 -1.46 -22.45 -9.22
C GLN A 13 -1.80 -20.95 -9.12
N ALA A 14 -0.82 -20.08 -9.38
CA ALA A 14 -1.00 -18.63 -9.34
C ALA A 14 -2.13 -18.16 -10.29
N PRO A 15 -3.02 -17.25 -9.87
CA PRO A 15 -4.15 -16.82 -10.69
C PRO A 15 -3.76 -15.87 -11.83
N TYR A 16 -2.57 -15.26 -11.76
CA TYR A 16 -1.98 -14.44 -12.81
C TYR A 16 -0.65 -15.04 -13.26
N ASP A 17 -0.40 -15.00 -14.57
CA ASP A 17 0.88 -15.28 -15.20
C ASP A 17 1.70 -13.98 -15.32
N GLY A 18 3.01 -14.10 -15.57
CA GLY A 18 4.07 -13.16 -15.22
C GLY A 18 4.05 -11.75 -15.86
N PRO A 19 5.06 -10.91 -15.57
CA PRO A 19 5.12 -9.53 -16.04
C PRO A 19 5.53 -9.44 -17.53
N TYR A 20 4.55 -9.42 -18.43
CA TYR A 20 4.77 -9.28 -19.87
C TYR A 20 5.08 -7.84 -20.31
N TYR A 21 5.88 -7.70 -21.36
CA TYR A 21 6.07 -6.45 -22.08
C TYR A 21 4.81 -6.07 -22.87
N VAL A 22 4.42 -4.80 -22.82
CA VAL A 22 3.28 -4.24 -23.56
C VAL A 22 3.79 -3.57 -24.81
N LEU A 23 3.34 -4.04 -25.98
CA LEU A 23 3.72 -3.49 -27.28
C LEU A 23 2.74 -2.40 -27.70
N ARG A 24 1.44 -2.60 -27.45
CA ARG A 24 0.37 -1.67 -27.85
C ARG A 24 -0.74 -1.62 -26.79
N ARG A 25 -1.42 -0.49 -26.68
CA ARG A 25 -2.57 -0.27 -25.79
C ARG A 25 -3.72 0.38 -26.55
N THR A 26 -4.93 -0.01 -26.21
CA THR A 26 -6.20 0.59 -26.64
C THR A 26 -7.12 0.66 -25.42
N ASP A 27 -8.24 1.38 -25.49
CA ASP A 27 -9.13 1.65 -24.34
C ASP A 27 -9.62 0.38 -23.64
N LYS A 28 -9.80 -0.71 -24.40
CA LYS A 28 -10.35 -2.00 -23.93
C LYS A 28 -9.34 -3.15 -23.97
N THR A 29 -8.15 -2.96 -24.54
CA THR A 29 -7.20 -4.05 -24.83
C THR A 29 -5.74 -3.65 -24.69
N PHE A 30 -4.92 -4.64 -24.37
CA PHE A 30 -3.45 -4.56 -24.38
C PHE A 30 -2.91 -5.65 -25.31
N THR A 31 -2.01 -5.30 -26.21
CA THR A 31 -1.20 -6.27 -26.96
C THR A 31 0.14 -6.42 -26.27
N ILE A 32 0.43 -7.64 -25.83
CA ILE A 32 1.67 -8.01 -25.14
C ILE A 32 2.49 -8.99 -25.97
N GLU A 33 3.78 -9.06 -25.67
CA GLU A 33 4.58 -10.23 -26.04
C GLU A 33 4.36 -11.35 -25.01
N LYS A 34 3.98 -12.54 -25.48
CA LYS A 34 4.05 -13.79 -24.71
C LYS A 34 4.77 -14.84 -25.54
N ASN A 35 5.88 -15.35 -25.02
CA ASN A 35 6.70 -16.40 -25.63
C ASN A 35 7.15 -16.04 -27.08
N GLY A 36 7.61 -14.80 -27.30
CA GLY A 36 8.05 -14.32 -28.62
C GLY A 36 6.92 -14.10 -29.64
N LYS A 37 5.67 -13.96 -29.19
CA LYS A 37 4.49 -13.74 -30.05
C LYS A 37 3.59 -12.63 -29.50
N GLU A 38 3.01 -11.83 -30.38
CA GLU A 38 1.98 -10.87 -30.00
C GLU A 38 0.71 -11.59 -29.51
N SER A 39 0.12 -11.11 -28.42
CA SER A 39 -1.13 -11.63 -27.86
C SER A 39 -1.96 -10.50 -27.29
N THR A 40 -3.24 -10.41 -27.68
CA THR A 40 -4.15 -9.32 -27.30
C THR A 40 -5.10 -9.75 -26.19
N ILE A 41 -5.12 -8.99 -25.09
CA ILE A 41 -5.82 -9.29 -23.85
C ILE A 41 -6.76 -8.14 -23.48
N ASN A 42 -7.99 -8.44 -23.04
CA ASN A 42 -8.95 -7.45 -22.52
C ASN A 42 -8.46 -6.86 -21.17
N ILE A 43 -8.65 -5.55 -20.96
CA ILE A 43 -8.35 -4.82 -19.71
C ILE A 43 -8.86 -5.55 -18.44
N ASP A 44 -10.02 -6.21 -18.49
CA ASP A 44 -10.65 -6.91 -17.35
C ASP A 44 -9.82 -8.09 -16.78
N ARG A 45 -8.75 -8.48 -17.50
CA ARG A 45 -7.89 -9.62 -17.20
C ARG A 45 -6.43 -9.22 -16.99
N VAL A 46 -6.11 -7.94 -16.85
CA VAL A 46 -4.73 -7.47 -16.63
C VAL A 46 -4.54 -6.85 -15.24
N LYS A 47 -3.30 -6.85 -14.75
CA LYS A 47 -2.87 -6.05 -13.60
C LYS A 47 -1.55 -5.35 -13.94
N PRO A 48 -1.35 -4.06 -13.55
CA PRO A 48 -0.04 -3.42 -13.71
C PRO A 48 1.05 -4.25 -13.03
N ALA A 49 2.23 -4.27 -13.65
CA ALA A 49 3.45 -4.79 -13.03
C ALA A 49 4.30 -3.59 -12.63
N PHE A 50 4.71 -3.56 -11.37
CA PHE A 50 5.63 -2.55 -10.85
C PHE A 50 7.03 -3.14 -10.83
N PHE A 51 8.01 -2.32 -11.18
CA PHE A 51 9.43 -2.63 -11.13
C PHE A 51 10.11 -1.57 -10.27
N GLU A 52 11.19 -1.94 -9.59
CA GLU A 52 11.97 -0.99 -8.80
C GLU A 52 13.01 -0.31 -9.70
N ASN A 53 12.84 1.00 -9.94
CA ASN A 53 13.67 1.78 -10.86
C ASN A 53 15.04 2.11 -10.22
N SER A 54 15.89 1.10 -10.02
CA SER A 54 17.19 1.19 -9.33
C SER A 54 18.19 2.19 -9.93
N HIS A 55 17.93 2.72 -11.13
CA HIS A 55 18.83 3.64 -11.86
C HIS A 55 18.16 4.90 -12.43
N GLN A 56 16.98 5.31 -11.95
CA GLN A 56 16.37 6.58 -12.40
C GLN A 56 16.86 7.81 -11.62
N SER A 57 18.14 8.15 -11.80
CA SER A 57 18.69 9.44 -11.35
C SER A 57 18.28 10.58 -12.28
N SER A 58 16.98 10.90 -12.29
CA SER A 58 16.41 12.20 -12.74
C SER A 58 14.88 12.15 -12.64
N ALA A 59 14.33 12.99 -11.77
CA ALA A 59 12.91 13.34 -11.79
C ALA A 59 12.68 14.47 -12.81
N PRO A 60 11.47 14.57 -13.36
CA PRO A 60 10.75 15.84 -13.23
C PRO A 60 9.49 15.66 -12.38
N THR A 61 9.45 16.36 -11.24
CA THR A 61 8.27 16.43 -10.38
C THR A 61 7.26 17.42 -10.97
N THR A 62 6.18 16.92 -11.58
CA THR A 62 5.00 17.77 -11.86
C THR A 62 4.23 18.00 -10.57
N ALA A 63 4.68 18.99 -9.78
CA ALA A 63 4.00 19.40 -8.57
C ALA A 63 2.74 20.21 -8.91
N SER A 64 1.59 19.83 -8.34
CA SER A 64 0.43 20.71 -8.27
C SER A 64 0.76 21.93 -7.41
N PRO A 65 0.38 23.15 -7.80
CA PRO A 65 0.76 24.35 -7.06
C PRO A 65 0.03 24.46 -5.71
N PRO A 66 0.71 24.83 -4.61
CA PRO A 66 0.06 25.18 -3.36
C PRO A 66 -0.57 26.57 -3.48
N VAL A 67 -1.87 26.69 -3.19
CA VAL A 67 -2.55 28.00 -3.09
C VAL A 67 -2.46 28.54 -1.67
N THR A 68 -1.93 29.75 -1.54
CA THR A 68 -1.55 30.37 -0.26
C THR A 68 -2.76 30.93 0.49
N ALA A 69 -2.80 30.74 1.82
CA ALA A 69 -3.75 31.41 2.71
C ALA A 69 -3.16 32.70 3.29
N PRO A 70 -3.96 33.76 3.53
CA PRO A 70 -3.67 34.82 4.48
C PRO A 70 -4.40 34.59 5.82
N SER A 71 -3.80 35.07 6.91
CA SER A 71 -4.27 34.90 8.30
C SER A 71 -5.06 36.10 8.80
N SER A 72 -5.94 35.90 9.79
CA SER A 72 -6.12 36.91 10.84
C SER A 72 -6.48 36.29 12.20
N MET A 73 -5.84 36.87 13.23
CA MET A 73 -5.86 36.62 14.67
C MET A 73 -7.28 36.41 15.27
N GLN A 74 -7.49 35.67 16.37
CA GLN A 74 -6.55 35.10 17.37
C GLN A 74 -7.02 33.67 17.81
N SER A 75 -7.08 33.16 19.07
CA SER A 75 -6.94 33.69 20.45
C SER A 75 -6.47 32.62 21.47
N VAL A 76 -6.64 32.90 22.77
CA VAL A 76 -6.03 32.26 23.96
C VAL A 76 -7.09 32.18 25.09
N PRO A 77 -7.02 31.31 26.13
CA PRO A 77 -5.95 30.36 26.49
C PRO A 77 -6.36 28.89 26.81
N GLU A 78 -5.35 28.03 26.86
CA GLU A 78 -5.31 26.74 27.58
C GLU A 78 -4.76 26.97 29.00
N PRO A 79 -5.34 26.40 30.09
CA PRO A 79 -4.68 25.27 30.77
C PRO A 79 -5.58 24.28 31.56
N SER A 80 -5.28 22.98 31.48
CA SER A 80 -5.11 22.09 32.66
C SER A 80 -4.81 20.62 32.28
N PRO A 81 -3.67 20.03 32.71
CA PRO A 81 -3.39 18.61 32.53
C PRO A 81 -3.94 17.75 33.68
N SER A 82 -5.02 17.02 33.45
CA SER A 82 -5.62 16.11 34.44
C SER A 82 -5.02 14.70 34.40
N SER A 83 -3.74 14.58 34.79
CA SER A 83 -3.09 13.29 35.09
C SER A 83 -3.40 12.84 36.52
N PRO A 84 -4.12 11.73 36.76
CA PRO A 84 -4.23 11.14 38.09
C PRO A 84 -2.94 10.38 38.43
N ALA A 85 -2.35 10.66 39.60
CA ALA A 85 -1.08 10.04 40.00
C ALA A 85 -1.25 8.55 40.36
N SER A 86 -0.21 7.75 40.07
CA SER A 86 -0.19 6.30 40.30
C SER A 86 -0.03 5.94 41.78
N PRO A 87 -0.67 4.86 42.27
CA PRO A 87 -0.15 4.08 43.38
C PRO A 87 1.02 3.19 42.91
N PRO A 88 2.07 2.97 43.71
CA PRO A 88 3.13 2.04 43.37
C PRO A 88 2.66 0.59 43.60
N ASN A 89 2.45 -0.16 42.51
CA ASN A 89 2.16 -1.60 42.59
C ASN A 89 2.87 -2.35 41.45
N SER A 90 3.65 -3.37 41.79
CA SER A 90 4.72 -3.93 40.94
C SER A 90 4.23 -4.92 39.88
N SER A 91 3.30 -4.50 39.03
CA SER A 91 2.95 -5.23 37.80
C SER A 91 2.76 -4.27 36.62
N PRO A 92 3.34 -4.55 35.44
CA PRO A 92 3.06 -3.77 34.24
C PRO A 92 1.59 -3.93 33.85
N PRO A 93 0.95 -2.91 33.24
CA PRO A 93 -0.42 -3.03 32.78
C PRO A 93 -0.54 -4.19 31.78
N PRO A 94 -1.62 -5.00 31.85
CA PRO A 94 -1.82 -6.07 30.89
C PRO A 94 -1.94 -5.47 29.49
N TYR A 95 -1.23 -6.02 28.50
CA TYR A 95 -1.44 -5.61 27.11
C TYR A 95 -2.79 -6.16 26.64
N VAL A 96 -3.64 -5.28 26.12
CA VAL A 96 -5.00 -5.60 25.69
C VAL A 96 -5.25 -5.07 24.28
N THR A 97 -5.89 -5.86 23.41
CA THR A 97 -6.34 -5.41 22.09
C THR A 97 -7.58 -4.51 22.21
N ARG A 98 -7.93 -3.81 21.12
CA ARG A 98 -9.18 -3.02 20.99
C ARG A 98 -10.47 -3.81 21.34
N SER A 99 -10.45 -5.14 21.33
CA SER A 99 -11.60 -6.00 21.68
C SER A 99 -11.59 -6.51 23.12
N GLY A 100 -10.72 -5.98 24.00
CA GLY A 100 -10.61 -6.45 25.39
C GLY A 100 -9.82 -7.76 25.57
N ARG A 101 -9.27 -8.35 24.49
CA ARG A 101 -8.49 -9.58 24.58
C ARG A 101 -7.10 -9.29 25.14
N ARG A 102 -6.79 -9.85 26.31
CA ARG A 102 -5.44 -9.89 26.91
C ARG A 102 -4.48 -10.63 25.97
N VAL A 103 -3.27 -10.10 25.79
CA VAL A 103 -2.18 -10.73 25.06
C VAL A 103 -0.87 -10.62 25.85
N HIS A 104 0.12 -11.44 25.50
CA HIS A 104 1.44 -11.45 26.10
C HIS A 104 2.48 -11.52 24.99
N PHE A 105 3.47 -10.63 25.02
CA PHE A 105 4.55 -10.59 24.05
C PHE A 105 5.77 -11.31 24.63
N ASN A 106 6.37 -12.20 23.84
CA ASN A 106 7.62 -12.85 24.20
C ASN A 106 8.78 -11.83 24.03
N PRO A 107 9.55 -11.51 25.08
CA PRO A 107 10.58 -10.48 25.04
C PRO A 107 11.80 -10.84 24.16
N ARG A 108 11.83 -12.02 23.52
CA ARG A 108 12.82 -12.36 22.48
C ARG A 108 12.53 -11.73 21.10
N TYR A 109 11.42 -11.00 20.97
CA TYR A 109 10.99 -10.36 19.71
C TYR A 109 10.61 -8.88 19.91
N LEU A 110 11.23 -8.22 20.89
CA LEU A 110 11.09 -6.80 21.23
C LEU A 110 12.48 -6.15 21.30
#